data_AF-A0A7K4FVH7-F1
#
_entry.id   AF-A0A7K4FVH7-F1
#
_cell.length_a   1.000
_cell.length_b   1.000
_cell.length_c   1.000
_cell.angle_alpha   90.00
_cell.angle_beta   90.00
_cell.angle_gamma   90.00
#
_symmetry.space_group_name_H-M   'P 1'
#
loop_
_entity.id
_entity.type
_entity.pdbx_description
1 polymer ?
#
loop_
_entity_poly.entity_id
_entity_poly.type
_entity_poly.pdbx_seq_one_letter_code
_entity_poly.pdbx_strand_id
1 'polypeptide(L)'
;MAQTQTEKTEGFRLLPAPSKFEDGVVKFGDREIKIGGPLPKLADNEKLIRVTHSLCPACYRLLPATIFEKDEKMYIRKICPEHGEFEDLYYGDVGMYYKFDYWEYEGKGPKVPYVDLKSPCPFNCGLCPMHHQHSALVNLVITNRCDQSCWYCFFYAEKAGYVFEPTLEQIKFMVDQLKRQDITLVIQVTGGEPTLREDIIEVMKLLRESGVKHVQLNTWGGTF
;
A
#
# COMPACT_ATOMS: atom_id res chain seq x y z
N MET A 1 -45.70 14.51 -10.98
CA MET A 1 -44.76 13.41 -10.70
C MET A 1 -43.61 13.99 -9.91
N ALA A 2 -43.52 13.68 -8.63
CA ALA A 2 -42.49 14.21 -7.74
C ALA A 2 -41.13 13.67 -8.18
N GLN A 3 -40.18 14.55 -8.45
CA GLN A 3 -38.79 14.19 -8.69
C GLN A 3 -38.22 13.70 -7.37
N THR A 4 -38.06 12.38 -7.24
CA THR A 4 -37.31 11.78 -6.15
C THR A 4 -35.85 12.20 -6.32
N GLN A 5 -35.44 13.25 -5.61
CA GLN A 5 -34.03 13.52 -5.41
C GLN A 5 -33.45 12.31 -4.69
N THR A 6 -32.71 11.50 -5.44
CA THR A 6 -31.85 10.47 -4.86
C THR A 6 -30.75 11.24 -4.13
N GLU A 7 -30.94 11.47 -2.84
CA GLU A 7 -29.85 11.87 -1.95
C GLU A 7 -28.74 10.83 -2.15
N LYS A 8 -27.65 11.24 -2.80
CA LYS A 8 -26.43 10.45 -2.82
C LYS A 8 -26.00 10.36 -1.37
N THR A 9 -26.24 9.22 -0.75
CA THR A 9 -25.56 8.85 0.48
C THR A 9 -24.08 8.80 0.14
N GLU A 10 -23.37 9.89 0.42
CA GLU A 10 -21.91 9.89 0.35
C GLU A 10 -21.43 8.89 1.40
N GLY A 11 -21.07 7.69 0.93
CA GLY A 11 -20.48 6.68 1.79
C GLY A 11 -19.26 7.26 2.50
N PHE A 12 -19.00 6.83 3.73
CA PHE A 12 -17.88 7.33 4.54
C PHE A 12 -16.57 7.38 3.74
N ARG A 13 -15.91 8.55 3.74
CA ARG A 13 -14.55 8.76 3.24
C ARG A 13 -13.75 9.49 4.29
N LEU A 14 -12.56 8.97 4.59
CA LEU A 14 -11.68 9.54 5.60
C LEU A 14 -10.81 10.65 4.98
N LEU A 15 -10.37 10.47 3.73
CA LEU A 15 -9.46 11.37 3.05
C LEU A 15 -9.94 11.61 1.61
N PRO A 16 -9.64 12.79 1.03
CA PRO A 16 -9.79 13.00 -0.40
C PRO A 16 -8.88 12.03 -1.18
N ALA A 17 -9.24 11.72 -2.42
CA ALA A 17 -8.36 10.96 -3.31
C ALA A 17 -7.05 11.76 -3.54
N PRO A 18 -5.87 11.11 -3.51
CA PRO A 18 -4.59 11.80 -3.57
C PRO A 18 -4.23 12.34 -4.96
N SER A 19 -5.01 11.97 -6.00
CA SER A 19 -4.77 12.37 -7.37
C SER A 19 -6.07 12.50 -8.17
N LYS A 20 -5.93 13.06 -9.36
CA LYS A 20 -6.98 13.15 -10.37
C LYS A 20 -6.51 12.50 -11.66
N PHE A 21 -7.42 11.86 -12.37
CA PHE A 21 -7.19 11.31 -13.69
C PHE A 21 -8.07 12.02 -14.72
N GLU A 22 -7.43 12.69 -15.68
CA GLU A 22 -8.07 13.49 -16.72
C GLU A 22 -7.30 13.25 -18.04
N ASP A 23 -8.02 12.99 -19.13
CA ASP A 23 -7.46 12.88 -20.49
C ASP A 23 -6.23 11.94 -20.63
N GLY A 24 -6.23 10.81 -19.93
CA GLY A 24 -5.13 9.84 -20.00
C GLY A 24 -3.90 10.21 -19.17
N VAL A 25 -4.00 11.25 -18.34
CA VAL A 25 -2.92 11.74 -17.47
C VAL A 25 -3.38 11.75 -16.02
N VAL A 26 -2.52 11.27 -15.13
CA VAL A 26 -2.70 11.35 -13.68
C VAL A 26 -1.94 12.54 -13.14
N LYS A 27 -2.62 13.43 -12.42
CA LYS A 27 -2.03 14.54 -11.67
C LYS A 27 -1.85 14.09 -10.22
N PHE A 28 -0.61 13.85 -9.79
CA PHE A 28 -0.25 13.37 -8.45
C PHE A 28 0.83 14.28 -7.86
N GLY A 29 0.47 15.07 -6.85
CA GLY A 29 1.34 16.16 -6.36
C GLY A 29 1.71 17.12 -7.50
N ASP A 30 3.00 17.42 -7.65
CA ASP A 30 3.52 18.29 -8.72
C ASP A 30 3.85 17.53 -10.02
N ARG A 31 3.43 16.26 -10.15
CA ARG A 31 3.77 15.41 -11.30
C ARG A 31 2.55 15.13 -12.17
N GLU A 32 2.79 15.14 -13.47
CA GLU A 32 1.88 14.63 -14.48
C GLU A 32 2.40 13.29 -15.01
N ILE A 33 1.63 12.23 -14.79
CA ILE A 33 2.01 10.87 -15.12
C ILE A 33 1.09 10.36 -16.22
N LYS A 34 1.66 10.17 -17.41
CA LYS A 34 0.94 9.61 -18.56
C LYS A 34 0.56 8.16 -18.28
N ILE A 35 -0.48 7.69 -18.94
CA ILE A 35 -0.90 6.28 -18.92
C ILE A 35 -0.83 5.71 -20.32
N GLY A 36 -0.44 4.44 -20.41
CA GLY A 36 -0.50 3.66 -21.61
C GLY A 36 0.79 3.66 -22.41
N GLY A 37 0.89 2.62 -23.23
CA GLY A 37 2.03 2.28 -24.08
C GLY A 37 1.69 1.01 -24.84
N PRO A 38 2.57 0.56 -25.75
CA PRO A 38 2.32 -0.66 -26.50
C PRO A 38 2.41 -1.88 -25.58
N LEU A 39 1.53 -2.87 -25.81
CA LEU A 39 1.67 -4.18 -25.19
C LEU A 39 2.92 -4.87 -25.76
N PRO A 40 3.87 -5.32 -24.93
CA PRO A 40 5.06 -5.99 -25.42
C PRO A 40 4.73 -7.28 -26.15
N LYS A 41 5.38 -7.48 -27.30
CA LYS A 41 5.29 -8.71 -28.08
C LYS A 41 6.18 -9.79 -27.47
N LEU A 42 5.81 -11.04 -27.66
CA LEU A 42 6.59 -12.21 -27.27
C LEU A 42 7.38 -12.73 -28.46
N ALA A 43 8.56 -13.30 -28.18
CA ALA A 43 9.33 -14.08 -29.14
C ALA A 43 8.80 -15.52 -29.21
N ASP A 44 9.19 -16.27 -30.25
CA ASP A 44 8.68 -17.63 -30.51
C ASP A 44 9.01 -18.63 -29.39
N ASN A 45 10.08 -18.39 -28.64
CA ASN A 45 10.51 -19.21 -27.50
C ASN A 45 9.98 -18.74 -26.15
N GLU A 46 9.04 -17.78 -26.13
CA GLU A 46 8.49 -17.19 -24.91
C GLU A 46 7.02 -17.59 -24.75
N LYS A 47 6.68 -18.13 -23.58
CA LYS A 47 5.32 -18.54 -23.27
C LYS A 47 4.63 -17.49 -22.40
N LEU A 48 3.54 -16.92 -22.92
CA LEU A 48 2.71 -15.97 -22.18
C LEU A 48 2.15 -16.59 -20.91
N ILE A 49 2.29 -15.91 -19.77
CA ILE A 49 1.67 -16.30 -18.50
C ILE A 49 0.51 -15.37 -18.16
N ARG A 50 0.76 -14.07 -18.09
CA ARG A 50 -0.29 -13.07 -17.83
C ARG A 50 0.09 -11.71 -18.37
N VAL A 51 -0.93 -10.91 -18.66
CA VAL A 51 -0.78 -9.47 -18.89
C VAL A 51 -1.13 -8.75 -17.60
N THR A 52 -0.31 -7.79 -17.22
CA THR A 52 -0.48 -6.95 -16.02
C THR A 52 -0.16 -5.50 -16.36
N HIS A 53 -0.17 -4.64 -15.35
CA HIS A 53 0.36 -3.28 -15.46
C HIS A 53 1.67 -3.16 -14.67
N SER A 54 2.58 -2.32 -15.15
CA SER A 54 3.83 -2.00 -14.46
C SER A 54 4.15 -0.52 -14.65
N LEU A 55 5.10 0.00 -13.88
CA LEU A 55 5.56 1.38 -14.01
C LEU A 55 6.85 1.45 -14.83
N CYS A 56 6.95 2.48 -15.66
CA CYS A 56 8.23 2.88 -16.22
C CYS A 56 9.18 3.31 -15.08
N PRO A 57 10.42 2.79 -14.99
CA PRO A 57 11.35 3.14 -13.92
C PRO A 57 11.87 4.58 -13.99
N ALA A 58 11.71 5.26 -15.14
CA ALA A 58 12.16 6.63 -15.35
C ALA A 58 11.04 7.66 -15.09
N CYS A 59 9.90 7.54 -15.78
CA CYS A 59 8.82 8.54 -15.71
C CYS A 59 7.57 8.09 -14.94
N TYR A 60 7.58 6.90 -14.33
CA TYR A 60 6.44 6.32 -13.59
C TYR A 60 5.16 6.13 -14.40
N ARG A 61 5.20 6.29 -15.72
CA ARG A 61 4.07 5.99 -16.62
C ARG A 61 3.54 4.58 -16.34
N LEU A 62 2.22 4.45 -16.17
CA LEU A 62 1.56 3.16 -16.04
C LEU A 62 1.48 2.50 -17.43
N LEU A 63 2.12 1.35 -17.59
CA LEU A 63 2.28 0.64 -18.86
C LEU A 63 1.64 -0.75 -18.78
N PRO A 64 1.07 -1.26 -19.88
CA PRO A 64 0.83 -2.69 -19.98
C PRO A 64 2.17 -3.43 -19.95
N ALA A 65 2.21 -4.55 -19.25
CA ALA A 65 3.37 -5.39 -19.09
C ALA A 65 2.99 -6.85 -19.30
N THR A 66 3.89 -7.61 -19.88
CA THR A 66 3.69 -9.04 -20.18
C THR A 66 4.61 -9.85 -19.28
N ILE A 67 4.04 -10.78 -18.50
CA ILE A 67 4.80 -11.78 -17.76
C ILE A 67 4.84 -13.05 -18.60
N PHE A 68 6.03 -13.60 -18.81
CA PHE A 68 6.26 -14.75 -19.67
C PHE A 68 7.37 -15.66 -19.12
N GLU A 69 7.32 -16.92 -19.53
CA GLU A 69 8.33 -17.92 -19.24
C GLU A 69 9.39 -17.96 -20.33
N LYS A 70 10.65 -18.09 -19.90
CA LYS A 70 11.83 -18.28 -20.75
C LYS A 70 12.93 -18.91 -19.91
N ASP A 71 13.58 -19.96 -20.40
CA ASP A 71 14.73 -20.62 -19.76
C ASP A 71 14.49 -20.99 -18.27
N GLU A 72 13.36 -21.64 -17.98
CA GLU A 72 12.92 -22.06 -16.61
C GLU A 72 12.73 -20.90 -15.60
N LYS A 73 12.72 -19.66 -16.09
CA LYS A 73 12.49 -18.43 -15.31
C LYS A 73 11.28 -17.67 -15.84
N MET A 74 10.78 -16.75 -15.02
CA MET A 74 9.76 -15.78 -15.43
C MET A 74 10.35 -14.40 -15.54
N TYR A 75 10.01 -13.72 -16.62
CA TYR A 75 10.39 -12.34 -16.89
C TYR A 75 9.15 -11.49 -17.04
N ILE A 76 9.29 -10.19 -16.77
CA ILE A 76 8.28 -9.18 -17.05
C ILE A 76 8.86 -8.17 -18.05
N ARG A 77 8.16 -7.95 -19.17
CA ARG A 77 8.52 -6.96 -20.19
C ARG A 77 7.51 -5.82 -20.19
N LYS A 78 7.98 -4.59 -20.42
CA LYS A 78 7.17 -3.37 -20.57
C LYS A 78 7.88 -2.43 -21.54
N ILE A 79 7.13 -1.65 -22.31
CA ILE A 79 7.69 -0.71 -23.28
C ILE A 79 7.16 0.69 -23.01
N CYS A 80 8.05 1.59 -22.60
CA CYS A 80 7.75 3.01 -22.45
C CYS A 80 7.96 3.72 -23.80
N PRO A 81 6.98 4.46 -24.33
CA PRO A 81 7.16 5.23 -25.57
C PRO A 81 8.29 6.28 -25.52
N GLU A 82 8.72 6.68 -24.31
CA GLU A 82 9.78 7.69 -24.12
C GLU A 82 11.13 7.07 -23.71
N HIS A 83 11.11 5.93 -23.00
CA HIS A 83 12.32 5.36 -22.38
C HIS A 83 12.69 3.97 -22.89
N GLY A 84 11.94 3.44 -23.87
CA GLY A 84 12.23 2.15 -24.51
C GLY A 84 11.70 0.95 -23.74
N GLU A 85 12.25 -0.22 -24.09
CA GLU A 85 11.89 -1.52 -23.52
C GLU A 85 12.67 -1.78 -22.23
N PHE A 86 11.95 -2.37 -21.26
CA PHE A 86 12.53 -2.90 -20.04
C PHE A 86 12.10 -4.35 -19.89
N GLU A 87 13.06 -5.22 -19.59
CA GLU A 87 12.85 -6.62 -19.26
C GLU A 87 13.54 -6.90 -17.92
N ASP A 88 12.75 -7.34 -16.95
CA ASP A 88 13.21 -7.62 -15.59
C ASP A 88 12.95 -9.08 -15.24
N LEU A 89 13.84 -9.71 -14.45
CA LEU A 89 13.57 -11.02 -13.86
C LEU A 89 12.41 -10.88 -12.87
N TYR A 90 11.30 -11.56 -13.15
CA TYR A 90 10.10 -11.54 -12.31
C TYR A 90 10.13 -12.65 -11.26
N TYR A 91 10.54 -13.85 -11.65
CA TYR A 91 10.67 -14.99 -10.74
C TYR A 91 11.77 -15.94 -11.22
N GLY A 92 12.67 -16.33 -10.31
CA GLY A 92 13.88 -17.10 -10.65
C GLY A 92 13.68 -18.59 -10.92
N ASP A 93 12.48 -19.12 -10.65
CA ASP A 93 12.14 -20.54 -10.79
C ASP A 93 10.64 -20.69 -11.12
N VAL A 94 10.34 -21.17 -12.32
CA VAL A 94 8.97 -21.33 -12.80
C VAL A 94 8.16 -22.36 -11.99
N GLY A 95 8.79 -23.45 -11.54
CA GLY A 95 8.11 -24.49 -10.75
C GLY A 95 7.66 -23.97 -9.38
N MET A 96 8.52 -23.18 -8.72
CA MET A 96 8.21 -22.53 -7.45
C MET A 96 7.14 -21.45 -7.63
N TYR A 97 7.18 -20.69 -8.72
CA TYR A 97 6.11 -19.74 -9.05
C TYR A 97 4.75 -20.42 -9.11
N TYR A 98 4.61 -21.49 -9.89
CA TYR A 98 3.34 -22.21 -10.02
C TYR A 98 2.86 -22.82 -8.71
N LYS A 99 3.79 -23.25 -7.86
CA LYS A 99 3.46 -23.74 -6.52
C LYS A 99 2.81 -22.64 -5.67
N PHE A 100 3.27 -21.39 -5.77
CA PHE A 100 2.67 -20.26 -5.05
C PHE A 100 1.39 -19.76 -5.71
N ASP A 101 1.35 -19.74 -7.04
CA ASP A 101 0.16 -19.39 -7.83
C ASP A 101 -1.04 -20.28 -7.51
N TYR A 102 -0.80 -21.58 -7.25
CA TYR A 102 -1.82 -22.50 -6.78
C TYR A 102 -2.54 -22.05 -5.49
N TRP A 103 -1.85 -21.32 -4.61
CA TRP A 103 -2.40 -20.78 -3.37
C TRP A 103 -2.88 -19.33 -3.50
N GLU A 104 -2.92 -18.78 -4.71
CA GLU A 104 -3.45 -17.45 -4.96
C GLU A 104 -4.92 -17.39 -4.50
N TYR A 105 -5.22 -16.41 -3.65
CA TYR A 105 -6.55 -16.16 -3.15
C TYR A 105 -6.84 -14.67 -3.23
N GLU A 106 -7.84 -14.32 -4.03
CA GLU A 106 -8.34 -12.95 -4.08
C GLU A 106 -9.07 -12.63 -2.78
N GLY A 107 -8.62 -11.58 -2.10
CA GLY A 107 -9.20 -11.20 -0.82
C GLY A 107 -10.62 -10.66 -0.94
N LYS A 108 -11.21 -10.34 0.22
CA LYS A 108 -12.58 -9.78 0.28
C LYS A 108 -12.63 -8.28 -0.03
N GLY A 109 -11.49 -7.65 -0.26
CA GLY A 109 -11.35 -6.20 -0.33
C GLY A 109 -11.72 -5.46 0.96
N PRO A 110 -11.68 -4.12 0.95
CA PRO A 110 -12.11 -3.30 2.06
C PRO A 110 -13.63 -3.17 2.09
N LYS A 111 -14.25 -3.52 3.22
CA LYS A 111 -15.68 -3.25 3.46
C LYS A 111 -15.99 -1.75 3.47
N VAL A 112 -15.08 -0.96 4.05
CA VAL A 112 -15.21 0.50 4.17
C VAL A 112 -13.98 1.17 3.54
N PRO A 113 -14.08 1.65 2.30
CA PRO A 113 -13.01 2.39 1.66
C PRO A 113 -12.84 3.77 2.30
N TYR A 114 -11.59 4.22 2.41
CA TYR A 114 -11.23 5.51 3.01
C TYR A 114 -11.09 6.63 2.00
N VAL A 115 -10.86 6.30 0.73
CA VAL A 115 -10.70 7.25 -0.37
C VAL A 115 -11.55 6.82 -1.55
N ASP A 116 -12.05 7.79 -2.32
CA ASP A 116 -12.72 7.50 -3.58
C ASP A 116 -11.75 6.99 -4.64
N LEU A 117 -12.29 6.23 -5.59
CA LEU A 117 -11.58 5.86 -6.79
C LEU A 117 -11.66 6.99 -7.81
N LYS A 118 -10.57 7.76 -7.94
CA LYS A 118 -10.43 8.87 -8.90
C LYS A 118 -9.32 8.67 -9.93
N SER A 119 -8.38 7.77 -9.65
CA SER A 119 -7.25 7.45 -10.52
C SER A 119 -6.95 5.94 -10.50
N PRO A 120 -6.20 5.40 -11.48
CA PRO A 120 -5.78 4.01 -11.45
C PRO A 120 -4.71 3.75 -10.37
N CYS A 121 -4.58 2.48 -9.97
CA CYS A 121 -3.51 2.02 -9.09
C CYS A 121 -2.15 2.15 -9.82
N PRO A 122 -1.07 2.63 -9.17
CA PRO A 122 -0.92 2.92 -7.73
C PRO A 122 -1.15 4.40 -7.35
N PHE A 123 -1.69 5.23 -8.25
CA PHE A 123 -1.82 6.67 -8.02
C PHE A 123 -3.05 7.06 -7.20
N ASN A 124 -3.94 6.12 -6.89
CA ASN A 124 -5.08 6.31 -6.00
C ASN A 124 -4.82 5.68 -4.62
N CYS A 125 -3.61 5.90 -4.11
CA CYS A 125 -3.12 5.30 -2.86
C CYS A 125 -3.98 5.74 -1.65
N GLY A 126 -4.09 4.86 -0.66
CA GLY A 126 -5.12 4.87 0.38
C GLY A 126 -6.08 3.68 0.21
N LEU A 127 -6.84 3.30 1.24
CA LEU A 127 -7.72 2.13 1.21
C LEU A 127 -8.95 2.37 0.29
N CYS A 128 -8.75 2.29 -1.02
CA CYS A 128 -9.78 2.56 -2.04
C CYS A 128 -10.54 1.28 -2.44
N PRO A 129 -11.68 1.39 -3.16
CA PRO A 129 -12.46 0.22 -3.59
C PRO A 129 -11.73 -0.79 -4.49
N MET A 130 -10.61 -0.43 -5.13
CA MET A 130 -9.82 -1.37 -5.94
C MET A 130 -8.90 -2.29 -5.12
N HIS A 131 -8.77 -2.07 -3.80
CA HIS A 131 -7.95 -2.96 -2.99
C HIS A 131 -8.60 -4.35 -2.90
N HIS A 132 -7.84 -5.39 -3.25
CA HIS A 132 -8.31 -6.77 -3.16
C HIS A 132 -8.29 -7.31 -1.73
N GLN A 133 -7.60 -6.66 -0.79
CA GLN A 133 -7.46 -7.09 0.60
C GLN A 133 -7.84 -5.96 1.57
N HIS A 134 -8.24 -6.34 2.78
CA HIS A 134 -8.38 -5.44 3.91
C HIS A 134 -7.12 -5.52 4.80
N SER A 135 -7.02 -4.64 5.81
CA SER A 135 -5.90 -4.71 6.74
C SER A 135 -5.91 -6.05 7.50
N ALA A 136 -4.79 -6.76 7.51
CA ALA A 136 -4.63 -8.01 8.28
C ALA A 136 -3.83 -7.75 9.58
N LEU A 137 -2.79 -6.93 9.49
CA LEU A 137 -2.00 -6.41 10.59
C LEU A 137 -1.74 -4.93 10.32
N VAL A 138 -2.06 -4.06 11.29
CA VAL A 138 -1.80 -2.63 11.17
C VAL A 138 -0.53 -2.27 11.91
N ASN A 139 0.45 -1.73 11.19
CA ASN A 139 1.62 -1.11 11.80
C ASN A 139 1.27 0.30 12.26
N LEU A 140 1.14 0.48 13.57
CA LEU A 140 0.87 1.78 14.18
C LEU A 140 2.18 2.40 14.64
N VAL A 141 2.66 3.38 13.87
CA VAL A 141 3.82 4.21 14.22
C VAL A 141 3.38 5.16 15.32
N ILE A 142 4.00 5.08 16.50
CA ILE A 142 3.68 5.98 17.63
C ILE A 142 4.82 6.95 17.96
N THR A 143 6.01 6.74 17.40
CA THR A 143 7.09 7.72 17.46
C THR A 143 8.05 7.46 16.31
N ASN A 144 8.78 8.46 15.83
CA ASN A 144 9.96 8.23 14.98
C ASN A 144 11.29 8.41 15.75
N ARG A 145 11.24 8.74 17.05
CA ARG A 145 12.43 8.80 17.91
C ARG A 145 13.01 7.40 18.10
N CYS A 146 14.33 7.29 18.07
CA CYS A 146 15.04 6.04 18.30
C CYS A 146 16.39 6.37 18.96
N ASP A 147 16.83 5.52 19.87
CA ASP A 147 18.13 5.57 20.53
C ASP A 147 19.20 4.77 19.76
N GLN A 148 18.83 4.22 18.60
CA GLN A 148 19.70 3.49 17.68
C GLN A 148 19.80 4.18 16.32
N SER A 149 20.88 3.90 15.59
CA SER A 149 21.20 4.48 14.28
C SER A 149 21.57 3.41 13.25
N CYS A 150 20.79 2.33 13.17
CA CYS A 150 21.07 1.20 12.29
C CYS A 150 21.20 1.64 10.81
N TRP A 151 22.26 1.20 10.14
CA TRP A 151 22.59 1.63 8.77
C TRP A 151 21.51 1.29 7.73
N TYR A 152 20.70 0.26 7.99
CA TYR A 152 19.59 -0.19 7.16
C TYR A 152 18.23 0.39 7.58
N CYS A 153 18.17 1.29 8.57
CA CYS A 153 16.92 1.82 9.11
C CYS A 153 16.29 2.88 8.18
N PHE A 154 14.99 2.73 7.91
CA PHE A 154 14.18 3.69 7.16
C PHE A 154 13.25 4.53 8.05
N PHE A 155 13.23 4.30 9.37
CA PHE A 155 12.37 4.98 10.37
C PHE A 155 13.07 6.12 11.12
N TYR A 156 14.32 6.43 10.76
CA TYR A 156 15.21 7.32 11.50
C TYR A 156 14.74 8.80 11.51
N ALA A 157 14.41 9.34 12.69
CA ALA A 157 13.91 10.72 12.87
C ALA A 157 14.83 11.81 12.32
N GLU A 158 16.15 11.73 12.52
CA GLU A 158 17.06 12.78 12.03
C GLU A 158 17.02 12.91 10.51
N LYS A 159 16.84 11.79 9.79
CA LYS A 159 16.62 11.81 8.34
C LYS A 159 15.24 12.35 7.95
N ALA A 160 14.25 12.22 8.83
CA ALA A 160 12.91 12.75 8.57
C ALA A 160 12.84 14.27 8.74
N GLY A 161 13.71 14.88 9.55
CA GLY A 161 13.77 16.33 9.76
C GLY A 161 12.67 16.90 10.67
N TYR A 162 11.85 16.04 11.27
CA TYR A 162 10.84 16.40 12.28
C TYR A 162 10.58 15.24 13.23
N VAL A 163 10.08 15.54 14.43
CA VAL A 163 9.61 14.52 15.38
C VAL A 163 8.13 14.25 15.14
N PHE A 164 7.81 12.99 14.87
CA PHE A 164 6.45 12.48 14.81
C PHE A 164 6.17 11.71 16.09
N GLU A 165 5.23 12.17 16.91
CA GLU A 165 4.81 11.50 18.13
C GLU A 165 3.34 11.86 18.44
N PRO A 166 2.36 11.07 17.96
CA PRO A 166 0.94 11.40 18.12
C PRO A 166 0.49 11.33 19.58
N THR A 167 -0.43 12.21 19.97
CA THR A 167 -1.04 12.18 21.32
C THR A 167 -1.93 10.95 21.49
N LEU A 168 -2.30 10.63 22.73
CA LEU A 168 -3.26 9.55 23.01
C LEU A 168 -4.60 9.77 22.29
N GLU A 169 -5.09 11.00 22.21
CA GLU A 169 -6.33 11.33 21.47
C GLU A 169 -6.19 11.07 19.97
N GLN A 170 -5.03 11.40 19.39
CA GLN A 170 -4.75 11.13 17.98
C GLN A 170 -4.63 9.62 17.72
N ILE A 171 -3.97 8.88 18.60
CA ILE A 171 -3.90 7.42 18.54
C ILE A 171 -5.30 6.81 18.64
N LYS A 172 -6.12 7.28 19.58
CA LYS A 172 -7.53 6.87 19.70
C LYS A 172 -8.30 7.13 18.42
N PHE A 173 -8.15 8.32 17.84
CA PHE A 173 -8.79 8.66 16.57
C PHE A 173 -8.39 7.69 15.46
N MET A 174 -7.10 7.36 15.33
CA MET A 174 -6.60 6.39 14.33
C MET A 174 -7.22 5.00 14.52
N VAL A 175 -7.28 4.52 15.77
CA VAL A 175 -7.89 3.22 16.10
C VAL A 175 -9.40 3.23 15.83
N ASP A 176 -10.09 4.32 16.14
CA ASP A 176 -11.52 4.47 15.84
C ASP A 176 -11.80 4.47 14.33
N GLN A 177 -10.90 5.03 13.51
CA GLN A 177 -11.03 4.91 12.05
C GLN A 177 -10.81 3.46 11.60
N LEU A 178 -9.80 2.78 12.14
CA LEU A 178 -9.51 1.38 11.83
C LEU A 178 -10.71 0.46 12.15
N LYS A 179 -11.39 0.70 13.27
CA LYS A 179 -12.61 -0.03 13.67
C LYS A 179 -13.70 0.00 12.62
N ARG A 180 -13.80 1.08 11.84
CA ARG A 180 -14.78 1.21 10.76
C ARG A 180 -14.57 0.19 9.64
N GLN A 181 -13.37 -0.38 9.48
CA GLN A 181 -13.13 -1.42 8.47
C GLN A 181 -13.90 -2.73 8.77
N ASP A 182 -14.45 -2.90 9.98
CA ASP A 182 -15.19 -4.11 10.39
C ASP A 182 -14.38 -5.41 10.16
N ILE A 183 -13.14 -5.37 10.66
CA ILE A 183 -12.15 -6.44 10.63
C ILE A 183 -11.67 -6.77 12.05
N THR A 184 -11.00 -7.90 12.22
CA THR A 184 -10.32 -8.19 13.49
C THR A 184 -9.18 -7.20 13.68
N LEU A 185 -9.20 -6.49 14.80
CA LEU A 185 -8.17 -5.50 15.12
C LEU A 185 -6.91 -6.19 15.67
N VAL A 186 -5.89 -6.21 14.82
CA VAL A 186 -4.54 -6.68 15.14
C VAL A 186 -3.60 -5.51 14.85
N ILE A 187 -2.92 -5.01 15.88
CA ILE A 187 -2.03 -3.84 15.76
C ILE A 187 -0.62 -4.22 16.20
N GLN A 188 0.36 -3.94 15.35
CA GLN A 188 1.76 -3.90 15.71
C GLN A 188 2.16 -2.45 15.98
N VAL A 189 2.41 -2.15 17.25
CA VAL A 189 2.97 -0.87 17.68
C VAL A 189 4.45 -0.85 17.31
N THR A 190 4.85 0.18 16.59
CA THR A 190 6.19 0.34 16.03
C THR A 190 6.58 1.81 16.01
N GLY A 191 7.76 2.12 15.49
CA GLY A 191 8.19 3.48 15.28
C GLY A 191 9.64 3.55 14.83
N GLY A 192 10.36 4.52 15.40
CA GLY A 192 11.74 4.27 15.81
C GLY A 192 11.73 3.23 16.94
N GLU A 193 12.02 3.64 18.17
CA GLU A 193 11.88 2.78 19.35
C GLU A 193 10.67 3.22 20.19
N PRO A 194 9.54 2.48 20.12
CA PRO A 194 8.29 2.87 20.79
C PRO A 194 8.40 2.95 22.31
N THR A 195 9.30 2.18 22.92
CA THR A 195 9.49 2.18 24.39
C THR A 195 10.16 3.45 24.93
N LEU A 196 10.68 4.33 24.07
CA LEU A 196 11.18 5.65 24.48
C LEU A 196 10.07 6.63 24.87
N ARG A 197 8.81 6.30 24.58
CA ARG A 197 7.66 7.10 25.02
C ARG A 197 7.35 6.82 26.48
N GLU A 198 7.31 7.89 27.28
CA GLU A 198 6.94 7.82 28.71
C GLU A 198 5.53 7.29 28.92
N ASP A 199 4.62 7.51 27.95
CA ASP A 199 3.21 7.12 27.99
C ASP A 199 2.92 5.79 27.26
N ILE A 200 3.93 4.96 26.99
CA ILE A 200 3.76 3.70 26.24
C ILE A 200 2.73 2.76 26.89
N ILE A 201 2.68 2.71 28.22
CA ILE A 201 1.74 1.87 28.96
C ILE A 201 0.31 2.37 28.76
N GLU A 202 0.10 3.68 28.73
CA GLU A 202 -1.18 4.34 28.46
C GLU A 202 -1.63 4.08 27.03
N VAL A 203 -0.70 4.12 26.06
CA VAL A 203 -0.97 3.69 24.68
C VAL A 203 -1.45 2.24 24.66
N MET A 204 -0.77 1.31 25.34
CA MET A 204 -1.18 -0.10 25.38
C MET A 204 -2.59 -0.27 25.98
N LYS A 205 -2.88 0.39 27.11
CA LYS A 205 -4.22 0.36 27.75
C LYS A 205 -5.29 0.86 26.78
N LEU A 206 -5.07 2.01 26.13
CA LEU A 206 -5.97 2.59 25.15
C LEU A 206 -6.28 1.63 23.99
N LEU A 207 -5.26 0.95 23.45
CA LEU A 207 -5.47 -0.05 22.40
C LEU A 207 -6.37 -1.20 22.88
N ARG A 208 -6.10 -1.74 24.07
CA ARG A 208 -6.88 -2.84 24.65
C ARG A 208 -8.32 -2.42 24.93
N GLU A 209 -8.53 -1.26 25.54
CA GLU A 209 -9.86 -0.68 25.81
C GLU A 209 -10.64 -0.39 24.53
N SER A 210 -9.94 -0.01 23.46
CA SER A 210 -10.55 0.24 22.15
C SER A 210 -11.03 -1.03 21.44
N GLY A 211 -10.71 -2.22 21.97
CA GLY A 211 -11.13 -3.52 21.46
C GLY A 211 -10.10 -4.23 20.59
N VAL A 212 -8.84 -3.77 20.58
CA VAL A 212 -7.75 -4.42 19.84
C VAL A 212 -7.47 -5.80 20.44
N LYS A 213 -7.64 -6.85 19.64
CA LYS A 213 -7.60 -8.25 20.10
C LYS A 213 -6.18 -8.73 20.34
N HIS A 214 -5.27 -8.33 19.46
CA HIS A 214 -3.86 -8.68 19.52
C HIS A 214 -3.00 -7.43 19.33
N VAL A 215 -2.08 -7.21 20.26
CA VAL A 215 -1.13 -6.10 20.23
C VAL A 215 0.27 -6.70 20.18
N GLN A 216 1.04 -6.35 19.15
CA GLN A 216 2.46 -6.64 19.04
C GLN A 216 3.25 -5.37 19.33
N LEU A 217 4.37 -5.49 20.03
CA LEU A 217 5.31 -4.39 20.23
C LEU A 217 6.58 -4.74 19.47
N ASN A 218 6.91 -3.93 18.46
CA ASN A 218 8.16 -4.04 17.72
C ASN A 218 9.21 -3.15 18.39
N THR A 219 10.24 -3.77 18.96
CA THR A 219 11.29 -3.11 19.74
C THR A 219 12.62 -3.83 19.51
N TRP A 220 13.73 -3.11 19.65
CA TRP A 220 15.06 -3.74 19.64
C TRP A 220 15.41 -4.42 20.98
N GLY A 221 14.72 -4.03 22.05
CA GLY A 221 14.65 -4.77 23.31
C GLY A 221 15.68 -4.48 24.39
N GLY A 222 16.45 -3.39 24.30
CA GLY A 222 17.39 -2.99 25.37
C GLY A 222 16.98 -1.75 26.18
N THR A 223 15.71 -1.36 26.08
CA THR A 223 15.09 -0.21 26.76
C THR A 223 14.14 -0.62 27.90
N PHE A 224 14.24 -1.87 28.37
CA PHE A 224 13.45 -2.45 29.46
C PHE A 224 14.18 -2.41 30.81
#